data_AF-W6K677-F1
#
_entry.id   AF-W6K677-F1
#
_cell.length_a   1.000
_cell.length_b   1.000
_cell.length_c   1.000
_cell.angle_alpha   90.00
_cell.angle_beta   90.00
_cell.angle_gamma   90.00
#
_symmetry.space_group_name_H-M   'P 1'
#
loop_
_entity.id
_entity.type
_entity.pdbx_description
1 polymer ?
#
loop_
_entity_poly.entity_id
_entity_poly.type
_entity_poly.pdbx_seq_one_letter_code
_entity_poly.pdbx_strand_id
1 'polypeptide(L)'
;MTAKPTVSLTDHGYQFAKSLVESGKFASISAVMQHGLRLVEREEEAHRVRLEAIRDDLEVRATEPVLTEDEMNGQLEAMLADKRRAWLGDGT
;
A
#
# COMPACT_ATOMS: atom_id res chain seq x y z
N MET A 1 -7.14 -20.99 -20.63
CA MET A 1 -6.01 -21.70 -21.26
C MET A 1 -4.85 -21.67 -20.27
N THR A 2 -4.24 -22.81 -19.94
CA THR A 2 -3.12 -22.86 -18.97
C THR A 2 -1.84 -23.19 -19.71
N ALA A 3 -0.89 -22.25 -19.74
CA ALA A 3 0.45 -22.50 -20.26
C ALA A 3 1.24 -23.36 -19.27
N LYS A 4 2.11 -24.25 -19.77
CA LYS A 4 3.01 -25.08 -18.96
C LYS A 4 4.46 -24.63 -19.20
N PRO A 5 4.87 -23.48 -18.63
CA PRO A 5 6.24 -23.02 -18.78
C PRO A 5 7.20 -23.90 -17.98
N THR A 6 8.39 -24.14 -18.53
CA THR A 6 9.51 -24.70 -17.78
C THR A 6 10.25 -23.56 -17.11
N VAL A 7 10.35 -23.59 -15.78
CA VAL A 7 11.03 -22.55 -14.98
C VAL A 7 12.06 -23.19 -14.07
N SER A 8 13.22 -22.53 -13.94
CA SER A 8 14.25 -22.93 -12.99
C SER A 8 13.96 -22.30 -11.63
N LEU A 9 14.09 -23.08 -10.57
CA LEU A 9 14.00 -22.62 -9.18
C LEU A 9 15.38 -22.70 -8.54
N THR A 10 15.62 -21.82 -7.57
CA THR A 10 16.76 -22.01 -6.66
C THR A 10 16.54 -23.26 -5.82
N ASP A 11 17.62 -23.91 -5.38
CA ASP A 11 17.54 -25.10 -4.52
C ASP A 11 16.69 -24.82 -3.27
N HIS A 12 16.91 -23.67 -2.64
CA HIS A 12 16.11 -23.22 -1.49
C HIS A 12 14.61 -23.07 -1.84
N GLY A 13 14.29 -22.42 -2.95
CA GLY A 13 12.90 -22.23 -3.40
C GLY A 13 12.20 -23.56 -3.70
N TYR A 14 12.93 -24.52 -4.31
CA TYR A 14 12.41 -25.85 -4.56
C TYR A 14 12.13 -26.62 -3.25
N GLN A 15 13.07 -26.62 -2.29
CA GLN A 15 12.87 -27.29 -0.99
C GLN A 15 11.71 -26.67 -0.20
N PHE A 16 11.56 -25.35 -0.25
CA PHE A 16 10.42 -24.67 0.37
C PHE A 16 9.09 -25.07 -0.30
N ALA A 17 9.02 -25.06 -1.63
CA ALA A 17 7.81 -25.49 -2.33
C ALA A 17 7.49 -26.97 -2.04
N LYS A 18 8.51 -27.82 -1.93
CA LYS A 18 8.37 -29.23 -1.58
C LYS A 18 7.81 -29.43 -0.17
N SER A 19 8.32 -28.74 0.85
CA SER A 19 7.81 -28.85 2.22
C SER A 19 6.35 -28.40 2.36
N LEU A 20 5.94 -27.41 1.56
CA LEU A 20 4.55 -26.95 1.49
C LEU A 20 3.61 -27.98 0.85
N VAL A 21 4.12 -28.81 -0.06
CA VAL A 21 3.35 -29.92 -0.65
C VAL A 21 3.31 -31.11 0.30
N GLU A 22 4.44 -31.45 0.92
CA GLU A 22 4.53 -32.54 1.91
C GLU A 22 3.67 -32.28 3.15
N SER A 23 3.53 -31.02 3.57
CA SER A 23 2.61 -30.63 4.65
C SER A 23 1.13 -30.66 4.24
N GLY A 24 0.82 -30.92 2.97
CA GLY A 24 -0.55 -30.96 2.44
C GLY A 24 -1.18 -29.58 2.22
N LYS A 25 -0.44 -28.48 2.44
CA LYS A 25 -0.96 -27.12 2.21
C LYS A 25 -1.22 -26.84 0.72
N PHE A 26 -0.44 -27.46 -0.17
CA PHE A 26 -0.63 -27.36 -1.62
C PHE A 26 -0.59 -28.73 -2.29
N ALA A 27 -1.40 -28.91 -3.34
CA ALA A 27 -1.47 -30.16 -4.08
C ALA A 27 -0.24 -30.44 -4.97
N SER A 28 0.53 -29.40 -5.33
CA SER A 28 1.72 -29.54 -6.17
C SER A 28 2.61 -28.29 -6.10
N ILE A 29 3.85 -28.41 -6.58
CA ILE A 29 4.77 -27.27 -6.73
C ILE A 29 4.19 -26.22 -7.69
N SER A 30 3.53 -26.64 -8.77
CA SER A 30 2.88 -25.69 -9.68
C SER A 30 1.78 -24.88 -8.98
N ALA A 31 1.04 -25.47 -8.04
CA ALA A 31 0.04 -24.75 -7.24
C ALA A 31 0.69 -23.71 -6.30
N VAL A 32 1.85 -24.03 -5.73
CA VAL A 32 2.65 -23.07 -4.93
C VAL A 32 3.09 -21.90 -5.80
N MET A 33 3.64 -22.17 -6.99
CA MET A 33 4.09 -21.13 -7.93
C MET A 33 2.96 -20.22 -8.39
N GLN A 34 1.80 -20.79 -8.72
CA GLN A 34 0.61 -20.01 -9.08
C GLN A 34 0.10 -19.16 -7.91
N HIS A 35 0.22 -19.65 -6.68
CA HIS A 35 -0.11 -18.85 -5.50
C HIS A 35 0.89 -17.71 -5.29
N GLY A 36 2.19 -17.99 -5.45
CA GLY A 36 3.24 -16.96 -5.42
C GLY A 36 3.01 -15.87 -6.45
N LEU A 37 2.68 -16.23 -7.70
CA LEU A 37 2.39 -15.25 -8.74
C LEU A 37 1.17 -14.38 -8.39
N ARG A 38 0.10 -14.98 -7.85
CA ARG A 38 -1.07 -14.23 -7.37
C ARG A 38 -0.74 -13.26 -6.23
N LEU A 39 0.26 -13.57 -5.40
CA LEU A 39 0.71 -12.65 -4.37
C LEU A 39 1.41 -11.44 -4.99
N VAL A 40 2.28 -11.66 -5.97
CA VAL A 40 2.95 -10.58 -6.72
C VAL A 40 1.92 -9.72 -7.46
N GLU A 41 0.94 -10.33 -8.15
CA GLU A 41 -0.13 -9.58 -8.81
C GLU A 41 -0.90 -8.67 -7.84
N ARG A 42 -1.20 -9.15 -6.63
CA ARG A 42 -1.87 -8.35 -5.60
C ARG A 42 -1.00 -7.22 -5.08
N GLU A 43 0.29 -7.46 -4.92
CA GLU A 43 1.26 -6.45 -4.49
C GLU A 43 1.37 -5.32 -5.52
N GLU A 44 1.52 -5.67 -6.79
CA GLU A 44 1.57 -4.71 -7.89
C GLU A 44 0.27 -3.91 -8.03
N GLU A 45 -0.89 -4.56 -7.89
CA GLU A 45 -2.18 -3.88 -7.88
C GLU A 45 -2.27 -2.86 -6.73
N ALA A 46 -1.93 -3.29 -5.51
CA ALA A 46 -1.95 -2.42 -4.34
C ALA A 46 -0.97 -1.25 -4.47
N HIS A 47 0.22 -1.50 -5.03
CA HIS A 47 1.21 -0.47 -5.30
C HIS A 47 0.69 0.55 -6.32
N ARG A 48 0.08 0.09 -7.41
CA ARG A 48 -0.52 0.96 -8.44
C ARG A 48 -1.62 1.84 -7.87
N VAL A 49 -2.57 1.26 -7.12
CA VAL A 49 -3.66 2.00 -6.47
C VAL A 49 -3.11 3.06 -5.52
N ARG A 50 -2.07 2.73 -4.74
CA ARG A 50 -1.45 3.69 -3.82
C ARG A 50 -0.79 4.84 -4.58
N LEU A 51 -0.05 4.55 -5.65
CA LEU A 51 0.60 5.59 -6.47
C LEU A 51 -0.42 6.50 -7.14
N GLU A 52 -1.52 5.95 -7.63
CA GLU A 52 -2.62 6.72 -8.19
C GLU A 52 -3.24 7.66 -7.15
N ALA A 53 -3.56 7.17 -5.95
CA ALA A 53 -4.08 8.02 -4.88
C ALA A 53 -3.13 9.16 -4.49
N ILE A 54 -1.82 8.90 -4.46
CA ILE A 54 -0.81 9.94 -4.18
C ILE A 54 -0.76 10.96 -5.32
N ARG A 55 -0.77 10.49 -6.57
CA ARG A 55 -0.76 11.38 -7.74
C ARG A 55 -1.99 12.29 -7.74
N ASP A 56 -3.16 11.74 -7.50
CA ASP A 56 -4.42 12.48 -7.46
C ASP A 56 -4.42 13.54 -6.33
N ASP A 57 -3.92 13.20 -5.13
CA ASP A 57 -3.74 14.16 -4.03
C ASP A 57 -2.77 15.29 -4.40
N LEU A 58 -1.66 14.98 -5.06
CA LEU A 58 -0.69 15.98 -5.52
C LEU A 58 -1.25 16.86 -6.65
N GLU A 59 -2.04 16.31 -7.58
CA GLU A 59 -2.69 17.08 -8.64
C GLU A 59 -3.70 18.07 -8.04
N VAL A 60 -4.52 17.65 -7.07
CA VAL A 60 -5.44 18.55 -6.37
C VAL A 60 -4.66 19.67 -5.68
N ARG A 61 -3.64 19.35 -4.90
CA ARG A 61 -2.81 20.35 -4.20
C ARG A 61 -2.08 21.30 -5.15
N ALA A 62 -1.67 20.82 -6.33
CA ALA A 62 -1.02 21.67 -7.32
C ALA A 62 -1.95 22.75 -7.90
N THR A 63 -3.28 22.56 -7.81
CA THR A 63 -4.26 23.59 -8.20
C THR A 63 -4.54 24.61 -7.10
N GLU A 64 -4.16 24.32 -5.86
CA GLU A 64 -4.40 25.21 -4.73
C GLU A 64 -3.35 26.33 -4.69
N PRO A 65 -3.72 27.54 -4.22
CA PRO A 65 -2.76 28.62 -4.03
C PRO A 65 -1.66 28.20 -3.05
N VAL A 66 -0.40 28.41 -3.44
CA VAL A 66 0.74 28.23 -2.55
C VAL A 66 0.74 29.34 -1.51
N LEU A 67 0.69 28.98 -0.24
CA LEU A 67 0.76 29.92 0.88
C LEU A 67 2.20 30.35 1.13
N THR A 68 2.39 31.64 1.44
CA THR A 68 3.62 32.12 2.04
C THR A 68 3.75 31.64 3.48
N GLU A 69 4.97 31.71 4.04
CA GLU A 69 5.24 31.33 5.43
C GLU A 69 4.39 32.13 6.43
N ASP A 70 4.23 33.44 6.21
CA ASP A 70 3.44 34.31 7.08
C ASP A 70 1.94 33.94 7.05
N GLU A 71 1.40 33.66 5.86
CA GLU A 71 0.01 33.22 5.69
C GLU A 71 -0.22 31.85 6.36
N MET A 72 0.71 30.92 6.20
CA MET A 72 0.64 29.60 6.81
C MET A 72 0.68 29.70 8.35
N ASN A 73 1.58 30.50 8.91
CA ASN A 73 1.67 30.71 10.36
C ASN A 73 0.40 31.37 10.92
N GLY A 74 -0.15 32.36 10.22
CA GLY A 74 -1.41 33.00 10.61
C GLY A 74 -2.59 32.03 10.64
N GLN A 75 -2.72 31.18 9.60
CA GLN A 75 -3.77 30.16 9.54
C GLN A 75 -3.61 29.08 10.62
N LEU A 76 -2.38 28.65 10.89
CA LEU A 76 -2.09 27.65 11.91
C LEU A 76 -2.45 28.15 13.31
N GLU A 77 -2.06 29.38 13.66
CA GLU A 77 -2.40 29.99 14.95
C GLU A 77 -3.93 30.13 15.14
N ALA A 78 -4.65 30.52 14.07
CA ALA A 78 -6.10 30.59 14.10
C ALA A 78 -6.73 29.20 14.34
N MET A 79 -6.27 28.16 13.62
CA MET A 79 -6.76 26.80 13.81
C MET A 79 -6.47 26.27 15.22
N LEU A 80 -5.31 26.57 15.78
CA LEU A 80 -4.93 26.18 17.15
C LEU A 80 -5.75 26.94 18.21
N ALA A 81 -6.08 28.21 17.98
CA ALA A 81 -6.96 28.98 18.85
C ALA A 81 -8.39 28.42 18.82
N ASP A 82 -8.90 28.04 17.65
CA ASP A 82 -10.22 27.42 17.48
C ASP A 82 -10.29 26.06 18.16
N LYS A 83 -9.28 25.20 17.95
CA LYS A 83 -9.20 23.92 18.67
C LYS A 83 -9.08 24.12 20.17
N ARG A 84 -8.27 25.06 20.66
CA ARG A 84 -8.19 25.34 22.11
C ARG A 84 -9.54 25.77 22.69
N ARG A 85 -10.30 26.62 21.99
CA ARG A 85 -11.64 27.03 22.42
C ARG A 85 -12.63 25.87 22.44
N ALA A 86 -12.61 25.01 21.43
CA ALA A 86 -13.46 23.81 21.39
C ALA A 86 -13.13 22.84 22.54
N TRP A 87 -11.84 22.65 22.86
CA TRP A 87 -11.42 21.72 23.91
C TRP A 87 -11.59 22.29 25.33
N LEU A 88 -11.50 23.60 25.50
CA LEU A 88 -11.75 24.29 26.78
C LEU A 88 -13.23 24.66 26.98
N GLY A 89 -14.08 24.50 25.95
CA GLY A 89 -15.52 24.81 25.97
C GLY A 89 -16.42 23.63 26.34
N ASP A 90 -15.94 22.38 26.26
CA ASP A 90 -16.65 21.16 26.71
C ASP A 90 -16.32 20.82 28.18
N GLY A 91 -16.27 21.85 29.04
CA GLY A 91 -15.81 21.75 30.43
C GLY A 91 -16.64 22.54 31.45
N THR A 92 -17.90 22.84 31.17
CA THR A 92 -18.88 23.38 32.14
C THR A 92 -20.24 22.76 31.93
#